data_AF-A0A564Y469-F1
#
_entry.id   AF-A0A564Y469-F1
#
_cell.length_a   1.000
_cell.length_b   1.000
_cell.length_c   1.000
_cell.angle_alpha   90.00
_cell.angle_beta   90.00
_cell.angle_gamma   90.00
#
_symmetry.space_group_name_H-M   'P 1'
#
loop_
_entity.id
_entity.type
_entity.pdbx_description
1 polymer ?
#
loop_
_entity_poly.entity_id
_entity_poly.type
_entity_poly.pdbx_seq_one_letter_code
_entity_poly.pdbx_strand_id
1 'polypeptide(L)'
;MKEVVHIIKEYETMFGPEIKSMVSDQKHFDLLTENILKLHESFKFLTFDPFTLENKSKWETQMQHFHLVVDALDSDAKGCLEDSFRTLHSSDDALKVLQRL
;
A
#
# COMPACT_ATOMS: atom_id res chain seq x y z
N MET A 1 14.57 3.29 7.97
CA MET A 1 13.38 3.31 8.85
C MET A 1 12.43 4.48 8.59
N LYS A 2 12.89 5.73 8.43
CA LYS A 2 11.99 6.87 8.10
C LYS A 2 11.17 6.62 6.84
N GLU A 3 11.81 6.07 5.81
CA GLU A 3 11.18 5.64 4.56
C GLU A 3 10.05 4.62 4.78
N VAL A 4 10.32 3.53 5.50
CA VAL A 4 9.31 2.51 5.86
C VAL A 4 8.09 3.12 6.54
N VAL A 5 8.30 4.00 7.52
CA VAL A 5 7.21 4.68 8.25
C VAL A 5 6.42 5.61 7.31
N HIS A 6 7.12 6.32 6.43
CA HIS A 6 6.49 7.23 5.47
C HIS A 6 5.59 6.47 4.48
N ILE A 7 6.13 5.42 3.86
CA ILE A 7 5.44 4.61 2.87
C ILE A 7 4.21 3.93 3.49
N ILE A 8 4.35 3.31 4.67
CA ILE A 8 3.20 2.68 5.34
C ILE A 8 2.09 3.70 5.59
N LYS A 9 2.45 4.91 6.05
CA LYS A 9 1.48 5.97 6.33
C LYS A 9 0.82 6.53 5.07
N GLU A 10 1.57 6.68 3.98
CA GLU A 10 1.02 7.07 2.68
C GLU A 10 0.00 6.05 2.19
N TYR A 11 0.32 4.77 2.27
CA TYR A 11 -0.59 3.69 1.90
C TYR A 11 -1.86 3.67 2.76
N GLU A 12 -1.75 3.81 4.09
CA GLU A 12 -2.93 3.92 4.97
C GLU A 12 -3.82 5.13 4.63
N THR A 13 -3.23 6.22 4.12
CA THR A 13 -3.96 7.44 3.75
C THR A 13 -4.58 7.34 2.35
N MET A 14 -3.82 6.82 1.38
CA MET A 14 -4.24 6.69 -0.03
C MET A 14 -5.36 5.66 -0.17
N PHE A 15 -5.30 4.56 0.56
CA PHE A 15 -6.35 3.53 0.59
C PHE A 15 -7.43 3.84 1.64
N GLY A 16 -7.64 5.12 1.92
CA GLY A 16 -8.70 5.60 2.78
C GLY A 16 -10.11 5.21 2.30
N PRO A 17 -11.13 5.49 3.12
CA PRO A 17 -12.52 5.11 2.83
C PRO A 17 -13.04 5.63 1.49
N GLU A 18 -12.48 6.73 0.96
CA GLU A 18 -12.84 7.23 -0.37
C GLU A 18 -12.52 6.22 -1.48
N ILE A 19 -11.26 5.77 -1.60
CA ILE A 19 -10.87 4.78 -2.62
C ILE A 19 -11.58 3.44 -2.35
N LYS A 20 -11.73 3.04 -1.06
CA LYS A 20 -12.46 1.82 -0.71
C LYS A 20 -13.86 1.79 -1.29
N SER A 21 -14.57 2.91 -1.29
CA SER A 21 -15.95 2.98 -1.82
C SER A 21 -16.05 2.91 -3.34
N MET A 22 -14.95 3.17 -4.05
CA MET A 22 -14.90 3.28 -5.51
C MET A 22 -14.39 2.00 -6.18
N VAL A 23 -13.68 1.14 -5.45
CA VAL A 23 -13.15 -0.12 -5.98
C VAL A 23 -14.27 -1.14 -6.12
N SER A 24 -14.49 -1.57 -7.36
CA SER A 24 -15.52 -2.56 -7.72
C SER A 24 -15.20 -3.96 -7.20
N ASP A 25 -13.90 -4.31 -7.12
CA ASP A 25 -13.43 -5.57 -6.53
C ASP A 25 -13.01 -5.37 -5.07
N GLN A 26 -14.00 -5.39 -4.17
CA GLN A 26 -13.76 -5.29 -2.72
C GLN A 26 -12.84 -6.39 -2.19
N LYS A 27 -12.82 -7.60 -2.79
CA LYS A 27 -11.97 -8.69 -2.32
C LYS A 27 -10.50 -8.41 -2.60
N HIS A 28 -10.21 -7.88 -3.78
CA HIS A 28 -8.86 -7.48 -4.14
C HIS A 28 -8.37 -6.32 -3.26
N PHE A 29 -9.24 -5.35 -2.98
CA PHE A 29 -8.93 -4.25 -2.06
C PHE A 29 -8.65 -4.71 -0.62
N ASP A 30 -9.47 -5.63 -0.09
CA ASP A 30 -9.28 -6.16 1.28
C ASP A 30 -7.96 -6.97 1.37
N LEU A 31 -7.60 -7.74 0.34
CA LEU A 31 -6.30 -8.43 0.26
C LEU A 31 -5.12 -7.45 0.26
N LEU A 32 -5.23 -6.36 -0.49
CA LEU A 32 -4.21 -5.32 -0.56
C LEU A 32 -4.02 -4.64 0.81
N THR A 33 -5.13 -4.35 1.51
CA THR A 33 -5.13 -3.83 2.87
C THR A 33 -4.51 -4.81 3.88
N GLU A 34 -4.82 -6.10 3.76
CA GLU A 34 -4.24 -7.14 4.63
C GLU A 34 -2.71 -7.25 4.45
N ASN A 35 -2.21 -7.12 3.22
CA ASN A 35 -0.77 -7.14 2.94
C ASN A 35 -0.05 -5.94 3.57
N ILE A 36 -0.65 -4.75 3.55
CA ILE A 36 -0.12 -3.56 4.23
C ILE A 36 -0.07 -3.79 5.75
N LEU A 37 -1.12 -4.36 6.34
CA LEU A 37 -1.15 -4.68 7.77
C LEU A 37 -0.06 -5.68 8.16
N LYS A 38 0.13 -6.75 7.37
CA LYS A 38 1.23 -7.72 7.57
C LYS A 38 2.60 -7.06 7.47
N LEU A 39 2.77 -6.14 6.52
CA LEU A 39 4.01 -5.38 6.36
C LEU A 39 4.26 -4.54 7.61
N HIS A 40 3.26 -3.81 8.09
CA HIS A 40 3.36 -3.02 9.32
C HIS A 40 3.70 -3.87 10.55
N GLU A 41 3.05 -5.04 10.72
CA GLU A 41 3.38 -5.96 11.82
C GLU A 41 4.81 -6.47 11.74
N SER A 42 5.32 -6.77 10.55
CA SER A 42 6.70 -7.25 10.35
C SER A 42 7.76 -6.23 10.82
N PHE A 43 7.46 -4.93 10.71
CA PHE A 43 8.36 -3.86 11.19
C PHE A 43 8.09 -3.45 12.63
N LYS A 44 6.88 -3.67 13.15
CA LYS A 44 6.54 -3.42 14.55
C LYS A 44 7.13 -4.48 15.49
N PHE A 45 7.19 -5.73 15.04
CA PHE A 45 7.67 -6.87 15.81
C PHE A 45 8.94 -7.47 15.19
N LEU A 46 9.96 -6.64 14.97
CA LEU A 46 11.26 -7.13 14.50
C LEU A 46 11.86 -8.12 15.51
N THR A 47 12.27 -9.29 15.02
CA THR A 47 12.90 -10.35 15.83
C THR A 47 14.39 -10.11 16.09
N PHE A 48 14.93 -9.00 15.56
CA PHE A 48 16.33 -8.63 15.66
C PHE A 48 16.48 -7.11 15.75
N ASP A 49 17.58 -6.64 16.33
CA ASP A 49 17.93 -5.23 16.34
C ASP A 49 18.53 -4.83 14.98
N PRO A 50 17.87 -3.93 14.21
CA PRO A 50 18.34 -3.51 12.89
C PRO A 50 19.57 -2.58 12.94
N PHE A 51 19.94 -2.05 14.11
CA PHE A 51 21.11 -1.18 14.28
C PHE A 51 22.38 -1.95 14.63
N THR A 52 22.26 -3.23 14.98
CA THR A 52 23.41 -4.09 15.29
C THR A 52 24.07 -4.55 13.99
N LEU A 53 25.39 -4.34 13.88
CA LEU A 53 26.18 -4.68 12.69
C LEU A 53 26.06 -6.16 12.28
N GLU A 54 25.97 -7.05 13.27
CA GLU A 54 25.81 -8.50 13.08
C GLU A 54 24.49 -8.87 12.39
N ASN A 55 23.46 -8.02 12.53
CA ASN A 55 22.16 -8.21 11.89
C ASN A 55 22.05 -7.45 10.56
N LYS A 56 23.11 -6.81 10.07
CA LYS A 56 23.08 -6.02 8.83
C LYS A 56 22.53 -6.83 7.65
N SER A 57 22.96 -8.08 7.48
CA SER A 57 22.47 -8.94 6.39
C SER A 57 20.96 -9.27 6.54
N LYS A 58 20.48 -9.47 7.77
CA LYS A 58 19.05 -9.69 8.05
C LYS A 58 18.24 -8.42 7.74
N TRP A 59 18.77 -7.26 8.11
CA TRP A 59 18.16 -5.97 7.79
C TRP A 59 18.09 -5.72 6.28
N GLU A 60 19.17 -6.00 5.55
CA GLU A 60 19.21 -5.89 4.09
C GLU A 60 18.17 -6.81 3.44
N THR A 61 18.03 -8.05 3.92
CA THR A 61 17.04 -9.01 3.42
C THR A 61 15.61 -8.53 3.71
N GLN A 62 15.36 -8.02 4.93
CA GLN A 62 14.06 -7.48 5.33
C GLN A 62 13.67 -6.26 4.47
N MET A 63 14.63 -5.36 4.20
CA MET A 63 14.41 -4.20 3.34
C MET A 63 14.20 -4.57 1.87
N GLN A 64 14.91 -5.58 1.35
CA GLN A 64 14.66 -6.11 0.00
C GLN A 64 13.26 -6.69 -0.12
N HIS A 65 12.83 -7.48 0.86
CA HIS A 65 11.46 -8.01 0.89
C HIS A 65 10.43 -6.88 0.96
N PHE A 66 10.67 -5.87 1.80
CA PHE A 66 9.80 -4.69 1.89
C PHE A 66 9.66 -3.98 0.55
N HIS A 67 10.76 -3.69 -0.16
CA HIS A 67 10.68 -3.03 -1.47
C HIS A 67 9.94 -3.88 -2.50
N LEU A 68 10.15 -5.20 -2.53
CA LEU A 68 9.39 -6.08 -3.43
C LEU A 68 7.89 -6.06 -3.17
N VAL A 69 7.49 -6.05 -1.89
CA VAL A 69 6.07 -5.96 -1.51
C VAL A 69 5.51 -4.59 -1.87
N VAL A 70 6.24 -3.51 -1.61
CA VAL A 70 5.83 -2.14 -1.97
C VAL A 70 5.66 -2.02 -3.48
N ASP A 71 6.60 -2.51 -4.29
CA ASP A 71 6.49 -2.45 -5.76
C ASP A 71 5.28 -3.23 -6.28
N ALA A 72 4.98 -4.39 -5.69
CA ALA A 72 3.80 -5.17 -6.02
C ALA A 72 2.51 -4.43 -5.64
N LEU A 73 2.46 -3.87 -4.43
CA LEU A 73 1.33 -3.04 -3.97
C LEU A 73 1.12 -1.82 -4.87
N ASP A 74 2.20 -1.18 -5.34
CA ASP A 74 2.16 -0.01 -6.21
C ASP A 74 1.58 -0.35 -7.58
N SER A 75 1.93 -1.53 -8.11
CA SER A 75 1.38 -2.04 -9.36
C SER A 75 -0.11 -2.37 -9.22
N ASP A 76 -0.50 -3.04 -8.14
CA ASP A 76 -1.90 -3.40 -7.87
C ASP A 76 -2.76 -2.15 -7.60
N ALA A 77 -2.21 -1.17 -6.88
CA ALA A 77 -2.81 0.15 -6.63
C ALA A 77 -3.18 0.85 -7.94
N LYS A 78 -2.23 0.90 -8.88
CA LYS A 78 -2.40 1.51 -10.20
C LYS A 78 -3.48 0.79 -10.99
N GLY A 79 -3.46 -0.56 -11.00
CA GLY A 79 -4.51 -1.35 -11.64
C GLY A 79 -5.90 -1.07 -11.09
N CYS A 80 -6.04 -1.04 -9.75
CA CYS A 80 -7.31 -0.72 -9.09
C CYS A 80 -7.81 0.68 -9.44
N LEU A 81 -6.92 1.67 -9.46
CA LEU A 81 -7.25 3.04 -9.85
C LEU A 81 -7.67 3.13 -11.32
N GLU A 82 -6.91 2.51 -12.23
CA GLU A 82 -7.24 2.49 -13.66
C GLU A 82 -8.58 1.83 -13.94
N ASP A 83 -8.88 0.70 -13.29
CA ASP A 83 -10.19 0.03 -13.40
C ASP A 83 -11.31 0.91 -12.83
N SER A 84 -11.06 1.59 -11.72
CA SER A 84 -12.01 2.54 -11.14
C SER A 84 -12.28 3.71 -12.09
N PHE A 85 -11.23 4.31 -12.67
CA PHE A 85 -11.35 5.41 -13.65
C PHE A 85 -12.02 4.97 -14.96
N ARG A 86 -11.74 3.76 -15.45
CA ARG A 86 -12.42 3.20 -16.63
C ARG A 86 -13.92 3.03 -16.38
N THR A 87 -14.28 2.60 -15.18
CA THR A 87 -15.67 2.44 -14.76
C THR A 87 -16.34 3.81 -14.54
N LEU A 88 -15.60 4.79 -14.01
CA LEU A 88 -16.05 6.16 -13.79
C LEU A 88 -16.21 6.96 -15.08
N HIS A 89 -15.37 6.77 -16.11
CA HIS A 89 -15.58 7.41 -17.43
C HIS A 89 -16.95 7.08 -18.06
N SER A 90 -17.62 6.02 -17.58
CA SER A 90 -18.98 5.65 -17.99
C SER A 90 -20.10 6.42 -17.26
N SER A 91 -19.83 7.14 -16.17
CA SER A 91 -20.84 7.77 -15.32
C SER A 91 -20.37 9.12 -14.75
N ASP A 92 -21.22 10.14 -14.80
CA ASP A 92 -20.99 11.54 -14.35
C ASP A 92 -20.28 11.73 -12.99
N ASP A 93 -20.17 10.70 -12.15
CA ASP A 93 -19.53 10.74 -10.83
C ASP A 93 -17.99 10.85 -10.86
N ALA A 94 -17.34 10.52 -11.98
CA ALA A 94 -15.89 10.72 -12.19
C ALA A 94 -15.46 12.19 -11.97
N LEU A 95 -16.33 13.10 -12.40
CA LEU A 95 -16.07 14.53 -12.40
C LEU A 95 -16.15 15.11 -10.97
N LYS A 96 -16.93 14.50 -10.08
CA LYS A 96 -17.04 14.91 -8.67
C LYS A 96 -15.81 14.54 -7.84
N VAL A 97 -15.12 13.45 -8.18
CA VAL A 97 -13.93 13.00 -7.44
C VAL A 97 -12.72 13.83 -7.79
N LEU A 98 -12.52 14.17 -9.07
CA LEU A 98 -11.43 15.05 -9.51
C LEU A 98 -11.53 16.48 -8.94
N GLN A 99 -12.74 16.93 -8.58
CA GLN A 99 -12.95 18.25 -7.96
C GLN A 99 -12.66 18.29 -6.45
N ARG A 100 -12.35 17.14 -5.83
CA ARG A 100 -12.07 17.01 -4.39
C ARG A 100 -10.62 16.68 -4.06
N LEU A 101 -9.81 16.42 -5.08
CA LEU A 101 -8.35 16.41 -5.01
C LEU A 101 -7.80 17.83 -5.20
#